data_AF-A0A9P4QHU1-F1
#
_entry.id   AF-A0A9P4QHU1-F1
#
_cell.length_a   1.000
_cell.length_b   1.000
_cell.length_c   1.000
_cell.angle_alpha   90.00
_cell.angle_beta   90.00
_cell.angle_gamma   90.00
#
_symmetry.space_group_name_H-M   'P 1'
#
loop_
_entity.id
_entity.type
_entity.pdbx_description
1 polymer ?
#
loop_
_entity_poly.entity_id
_entity_poly.type
_entity_poly.pdbx_seq_one_letter_code
_entity_poly.pdbx_strand_id
1 'polypeptide(L)'
;MPSSPSRRSRSPEKSATNEKLDSKDKLQLFSIFYEERTSIPAMLKQHVSDLRKLRQASSPNAKRIEEIVPVARSRSEQDGIDILEETLLLAPSSKGGQPYVERAAKANLSASFLPSATSFAAEGLRLETPQPDHCFGYIPSKKARPARLQSPFTIDEENIMNRFALTAELYFPFFTAQWKSPAKGQTHHQAIPQGARDGSTIVNYLHHFYTTARPSQAPNVIETCHFSATIDMRSIVVWVHWREQDESGSVSYHMEQVESGMLDKERDNREIRTILRNLQDYALEDRLKKIKELLPAFWEHSAKPRQTDTRSIASSVSGLELVPALPPPTPSSEASEPVRKRKRELE
;
A
#
# COMPACT_ATOMS: atom_id res chain seq x y z
N MET A 1 -1.57 41.14 -50.29
CA MET A 1 -2.04 40.37 -49.12
C MET A 1 -1.22 39.10 -49.00
N PRO A 2 -0.33 38.97 -47.99
CA PRO A 2 0.31 37.70 -47.65
C PRO A 2 -0.37 37.06 -46.43
N SER A 3 -0.63 35.77 -46.53
CA SER A 3 -1.25 34.93 -45.50
C SER A 3 -0.23 34.46 -44.46
N SER A 4 -0.54 34.65 -43.18
CA SER A 4 0.23 34.17 -42.04
C SER A 4 0.12 32.64 -41.89
N PRO A 5 1.22 31.91 -41.61
CA PRO A 5 1.14 30.49 -41.30
C PRO A 5 0.79 30.26 -39.82
N SER A 6 -0.15 29.33 -39.62
CA SER A 6 -0.65 28.86 -38.34
C SER A 6 0.42 28.08 -37.56
N ARG A 7 0.73 28.55 -36.35
CA ARG A 7 1.60 27.87 -35.37
C ARG A 7 0.83 26.69 -34.77
N ARG A 8 1.08 25.47 -35.25
CA ARG A 8 0.68 24.23 -34.55
C ARG A 8 1.60 24.05 -33.32
N SER A 9 1.03 24.17 -32.12
CA SER A 9 1.68 23.74 -30.89
C SER A 9 1.84 22.22 -30.89
N ARG A 10 3.07 21.72 -30.91
CA ARG A 10 3.35 20.30 -30.63
C ARG A 10 3.14 20.05 -29.14
N SER A 11 2.24 19.14 -28.82
CA SER A 11 2.14 18.53 -27.49
C SER A 11 3.46 17.82 -27.15
N PRO A 12 3.92 17.84 -25.89
CA PRO A 12 5.16 17.17 -25.53
C PRO A 12 4.99 15.64 -25.64
N GLU A 13 5.87 15.03 -26.42
CA GLU A 13 6.03 13.57 -26.51
C GLU A 13 6.29 13.01 -25.11
N LYS A 14 5.44 12.06 -24.69
CA LYS A 14 5.72 11.22 -23.53
C LYS A 14 7.05 10.51 -23.78
N SER A 15 8.01 10.75 -22.89
CA SER A 15 9.34 10.14 -22.88
C SER A 15 9.31 8.63 -23.16
N ALA A 16 9.80 8.23 -24.33
CA ALA A 16 9.87 6.85 -24.83
C ALA A 16 10.82 5.93 -24.03
N THR A 17 11.47 6.43 -22.98
CA THR A 17 12.41 5.66 -22.13
C THR A 17 11.71 4.78 -21.09
N ASN A 18 10.46 5.07 -20.71
CA ASN A 18 9.74 4.29 -19.69
C ASN A 18 9.22 2.93 -20.20
N GLU A 19 9.10 2.70 -21.51
CA GLU A 19 8.46 1.51 -22.06
C GLU A 19 9.40 0.30 -22.27
N LYS A 20 10.70 0.43 -22.00
CA LYS A 20 11.68 -0.63 -22.30
C LYS A 20 12.36 -1.28 -21.10
N LEU A 21 12.13 -0.78 -19.89
CA LEU A 21 12.82 -1.30 -18.72
C LEU A 21 12.05 -2.50 -18.16
N ASP A 22 12.75 -3.60 -17.86
CA ASP A 22 12.14 -4.74 -17.20
C ASP A 22 11.60 -4.32 -15.82
N SER A 23 10.55 -5.00 -15.34
CA SER A 23 9.95 -4.67 -14.04
C SER A 23 10.94 -4.84 -12.89
N LYS A 24 11.83 -5.84 -12.97
CA LYS A 24 12.86 -6.07 -11.95
C LYS A 24 13.88 -4.94 -11.93
N ASP A 25 14.42 -4.60 -13.09
CA ASP A 25 15.37 -3.49 -13.25
C ASP A 25 14.75 -2.18 -12.72
N LYS A 26 13.46 -1.97 -12.99
CA LYS A 26 12.76 -0.75 -12.58
C LYS A 26 12.66 -0.69 -11.07
N LEU A 27 12.33 -1.80 -10.40
CA LEU A 27 12.22 -1.84 -8.94
C LEU A 27 13.58 -1.72 -8.24
N GLN A 28 14.64 -2.29 -8.81
CA GLN A 28 16.00 -2.17 -8.27
C GLN A 28 16.50 -0.72 -8.23
N LEU A 29 16.09 0.12 -9.19
CA LEU A 29 16.39 1.55 -9.20
C LEU A 29 15.75 2.34 -8.02
N PHE A 30 14.81 1.72 -7.30
CA PHE A 30 14.20 2.23 -6.07
C PHE A 30 14.60 1.39 -4.85
N SER A 31 15.66 0.58 -4.98
CA SER A 31 16.15 -0.38 -3.98
C SER A 31 15.08 -1.35 -3.49
N ILE A 32 14.18 -1.79 -4.39
CA ILE A 32 13.19 -2.82 -4.12
C ILE A 32 13.66 -4.12 -4.78
N PHE A 33 13.96 -5.12 -3.96
CA PHE A 33 14.50 -6.41 -4.36
C PHE A 33 13.51 -7.52 -4.03
N TYR A 34 13.35 -8.48 -4.95
CA TYR A 34 12.49 -9.63 -4.75
C TYR A 34 13.12 -10.88 -5.37
N GLU A 35 12.93 -12.03 -4.71
CA GLU A 35 13.48 -13.32 -5.13
C GLU A 35 15.00 -13.30 -5.35
N GLU A 36 15.74 -12.55 -4.52
CA GLU A 36 17.20 -12.51 -4.57
C GLU A 36 17.84 -13.57 -3.67
N ARG A 37 17.02 -14.31 -2.92
CA ARG A 37 17.43 -15.29 -1.90
C ARG A 37 18.21 -14.62 -0.78
N THR A 38 17.85 -13.37 -0.48
CA THR A 38 18.39 -12.63 0.65
C THR A 38 18.01 -13.34 1.94
N SER A 39 18.97 -13.47 2.87
CA SER A 39 18.70 -14.11 4.15
C SER A 39 17.71 -13.28 4.97
N ILE A 40 16.54 -13.84 5.25
CA ILE A 40 15.55 -13.22 6.14
C ILE A 40 16.21 -12.97 7.52
N PRO A 41 16.13 -11.74 8.09
CA PRO A 41 16.70 -11.41 9.39
C PRO A 41 16.26 -12.39 10.48
N ALA A 42 17.17 -12.78 11.38
CA ALA A 42 16.92 -13.87 12.34
C ALA A 42 15.62 -13.69 13.16
N MET A 43 15.35 -12.46 13.62
CA MET A 43 14.14 -12.15 14.37
C MET A 43 12.87 -12.32 13.52
N LEU A 44 12.91 -11.87 12.27
CA LEU A 44 11.80 -12.04 11.32
C LEU A 44 11.62 -13.51 10.92
N LYS A 45 12.72 -14.25 10.74
CA LYS A 45 12.70 -15.70 10.47
C LYS A 45 12.03 -16.47 11.61
N GLN A 46 12.32 -16.12 12.86
CA GLN A 46 11.64 -16.68 14.03
C GLN A 46 10.15 -16.34 14.00
N HIS A 47 9.79 -15.09 13.73
CA HIS A 47 8.39 -14.68 13.60
C HIS A 47 7.66 -15.47 12.51
N VAL A 48 8.25 -15.63 11.33
CA VAL A 48 7.70 -16.48 10.26
C VAL A 48 7.56 -17.93 10.70
N SER A 49 8.51 -18.47 11.47
CA SER A 49 8.41 -19.80 12.06
C SER A 49 7.24 -19.91 13.05
N ASP A 50 6.98 -18.87 13.84
CA ASP A 50 5.86 -18.83 14.77
C ASP A 50 4.52 -18.81 14.01
N LEU A 51 4.45 -18.11 12.87
CA LEU A 51 3.28 -18.13 12.00
C LEU A 51 3.00 -19.50 11.36
N ARG A 52 3.99 -20.40 11.28
CA ARG A 52 3.79 -21.77 10.79
C ARG A 52 3.31 -22.74 11.87
N LYS A 53 3.27 -22.33 13.14
CA LYS A 53 2.88 -23.23 14.24
C LYS A 53 1.44 -23.73 14.04
N LEU A 54 1.25 -25.03 14.25
CA LEU A 54 -0.04 -25.69 14.16
C LEU A 54 -1.05 -25.04 15.11
N ARG A 55 -2.24 -24.79 14.58
CA ARG A 55 -3.39 -24.31 15.36
C ARG A 55 -4.14 -25.49 15.95
N GLN A 56 -4.72 -25.30 17.14
CA GLN A 56 -5.60 -26.30 17.76
C GLN A 56 -6.84 -26.60 16.89
N ALA A 57 -7.42 -25.56 16.27
CA ALA A 57 -8.54 -25.70 15.36
C ALA A 57 -8.07 -25.71 13.89
N SER A 58 -8.24 -26.85 13.23
CA SER A 58 -8.00 -26.97 11.79
C SER A 58 -8.95 -26.06 11.00
N SER A 59 -8.54 -25.63 9.81
CA SER A 59 -9.43 -24.82 8.98
C SER A 59 -10.32 -25.71 8.11
N PRO A 60 -11.66 -25.63 8.22
CA PRO A 60 -12.57 -26.39 7.36
C PRO A 60 -12.47 -25.97 5.89
N ASN A 61 -11.92 -24.78 5.62
CA ASN A 61 -11.79 -24.22 4.27
C ASN A 61 -10.75 -24.93 3.41
N ALA A 62 -9.77 -25.65 3.97
CA ALA A 62 -8.67 -26.23 3.19
C ALA A 62 -9.17 -27.21 2.12
N LYS A 63 -10.10 -28.10 2.50
CA LYS A 63 -10.74 -29.04 1.58
C LYS A 63 -11.68 -28.33 0.60
N ARG A 64 -12.44 -27.35 1.10
CA ARG A 64 -13.34 -26.56 0.24
C ARG A 64 -12.59 -25.82 -0.86
N ILE A 65 -11.38 -25.31 -0.60
CA ILE A 65 -10.55 -24.68 -1.64
C ILE A 65 -10.24 -25.69 -2.75
N GLU A 66 -9.76 -26.87 -2.39
CA GLU A 66 -9.46 -27.94 -3.36
C GLU A 66 -10.69 -28.25 -4.25
N GLU A 67 -11.87 -28.31 -3.66
CA GLU A 67 -13.13 -28.59 -4.38
C GLU A 67 -13.56 -27.46 -5.34
N ILE A 68 -13.37 -26.19 -4.98
CA ILE A 68 -13.86 -25.04 -5.78
C ILE A 68 -12.83 -24.49 -6.79
N VAL A 69 -11.54 -24.79 -6.61
CA VAL A 69 -10.45 -24.31 -7.48
C VAL A 69 -10.64 -24.69 -8.96
N PRO A 70 -11.05 -25.91 -9.34
CA PRO A 70 -11.32 -26.24 -10.74
C PRO A 70 -12.37 -25.31 -11.37
N VAL A 71 -13.39 -24.93 -10.60
CA VAL A 71 -14.43 -23.99 -11.04
C VAL A 71 -13.81 -22.61 -11.22
N ALA A 72 -13.08 -22.09 -10.23
CA ALA A 72 -12.44 -20.78 -10.30
C ALA A 72 -11.47 -20.64 -11.50
N ARG A 73 -10.66 -21.68 -11.77
CA ARG A 73 -9.73 -21.73 -12.91
C ARG A 73 -10.42 -21.64 -14.28
N SER A 74 -11.68 -22.07 -14.37
CA SER A 74 -12.45 -22.06 -15.61
C SER A 74 -13.15 -20.72 -15.91
N ARG A 75 -13.07 -19.75 -15.00
CA ARG A 75 -13.79 -18.48 -15.07
C ARG A 75 -12.87 -17.30 -15.38
N SER A 76 -13.48 -16.12 -15.51
CA SER A 76 -12.72 -14.87 -15.63
C SER A 76 -11.91 -14.62 -14.35
N GLU A 77 -10.93 -13.69 -14.41
CA GLU A 77 -10.14 -13.33 -13.24
C GLU A 77 -11.01 -12.88 -12.06
N GLN A 78 -11.94 -11.95 -12.29
CA GLN A 78 -12.80 -11.43 -11.22
C GLN A 78 -13.72 -12.52 -10.66
N ASP A 79 -14.34 -13.34 -11.51
CA ASP A 79 -15.19 -14.44 -11.04
C ASP A 79 -14.38 -15.47 -10.23
N GLY A 80 -13.16 -15.77 -10.67
CA GLY A 80 -12.25 -16.68 -9.97
C GLY A 80 -11.83 -16.13 -8.61
N ILE A 81 -11.55 -14.81 -8.54
CA ILE A 81 -11.31 -14.09 -7.29
C ILE A 81 -12.53 -14.23 -6.38
N ASP A 82 -13.72 -13.88 -6.86
CA ASP A 82 -14.97 -13.88 -6.08
C ASP A 82 -15.31 -15.26 -5.51
N ILE A 83 -15.01 -16.34 -6.25
CA ILE A 83 -15.17 -17.72 -5.79
C ILE A 83 -14.19 -18.07 -4.66
N LEU A 84 -12.93 -17.65 -4.78
CA LEU A 84 -11.85 -18.10 -3.89
C LEU A 84 -11.61 -17.20 -2.70
N GLU A 85 -11.80 -15.89 -2.83
CA GLU A 85 -11.29 -14.87 -1.90
C GLU A 85 -11.66 -15.13 -0.43
N GLU A 86 -12.92 -15.43 -0.14
CA GLU A 86 -13.40 -15.65 1.23
C GLU A 86 -12.92 -16.98 1.80
N THR A 87 -12.82 -18.00 0.94
CA THR A 87 -12.45 -19.34 1.37
C THR A 87 -10.93 -19.47 1.53
N LEU A 88 -10.17 -18.87 0.62
CA LEU A 88 -8.71 -18.91 0.56
C LEU A 88 -8.08 -17.92 1.55
N LEU A 89 -8.49 -16.66 1.52
CA LEU A 89 -7.93 -15.60 2.35
C LEU A 89 -8.63 -15.49 3.71
N LEU A 90 -8.56 -14.30 4.31
CA LEU A 90 -9.23 -13.96 5.56
C LEU A 90 -10.65 -13.48 5.27
N ALA A 91 -11.61 -13.90 6.08
CA ALA A 91 -12.95 -13.33 6.05
C ALA A 91 -12.91 -11.93 6.72
N PRO A 92 -13.47 -10.88 6.10
CA PRO A 92 -13.63 -9.58 6.75
C PRO A 92 -14.74 -9.62 7.81
N SER A 93 -14.70 -8.70 8.78
CA SER A 93 -15.72 -8.53 9.81
C SER A 93 -17.12 -8.35 9.20
N SER A 94 -17.23 -7.59 8.11
CA SER A 94 -18.49 -7.37 7.37
C SER A 94 -19.11 -8.66 6.79
N LYS A 95 -18.33 -9.74 6.68
CA LYS A 95 -18.78 -11.06 6.22
C LYS A 95 -18.65 -12.14 7.32
N GLY A 96 -18.69 -11.74 8.59
CA GLY A 96 -18.63 -12.67 9.73
C GLY A 96 -17.23 -13.17 10.08
N GLY A 97 -16.18 -12.50 9.60
CA GLY A 97 -14.80 -12.74 10.00
C GLY A 97 -14.47 -12.23 11.41
N GLN A 98 -13.18 -12.26 11.76
CA GLN A 98 -12.72 -11.74 13.05
C GLN A 98 -13.09 -10.26 13.21
N PRO A 99 -13.47 -9.81 14.42
CA PRO A 99 -13.70 -8.40 14.71
C PRO A 99 -12.51 -7.52 14.29
N TYR A 100 -12.80 -6.27 13.97
CA TYR A 100 -11.83 -5.23 13.62
C TYR A 100 -11.10 -5.39 12.29
N VAL A 101 -11.09 -6.58 11.68
CA VAL A 101 -10.42 -6.82 10.39
C VAL A 101 -11.38 -6.53 9.24
N GLU A 102 -10.99 -5.65 8.34
CA GLU A 102 -11.75 -5.38 7.12
C GLU A 102 -10.87 -5.56 5.88
N ARG A 103 -11.53 -5.77 4.74
CA ARG A 103 -10.89 -5.93 3.45
C ARG A 103 -11.25 -4.77 2.54
N ALA A 104 -10.25 -4.15 1.94
CA ALA A 104 -10.43 -3.19 0.85
C ALA A 104 -10.01 -3.85 -0.47
N ALA A 105 -10.89 -3.79 -1.47
CA ALA A 105 -10.58 -4.20 -2.83
C ALA A 105 -9.88 -3.05 -3.55
N LYS A 106 -8.81 -3.33 -4.29
CA LYS A 106 -8.05 -2.35 -5.10
C LYS A 106 -7.69 -1.09 -4.32
N ALA A 107 -7.19 -1.26 -3.11
CA ALA A 107 -6.89 -0.15 -2.21
C ALA A 107 -5.77 0.72 -2.80
N ASN A 108 -6.05 1.98 -3.11
CA ASN A 108 -5.01 2.93 -3.51
C ASN A 108 -4.14 3.25 -2.29
N LEU A 109 -2.89 2.81 -2.32
CA LEU A 109 -1.91 3.13 -1.29
C LEU A 109 -1.21 4.44 -1.66
N SER A 110 -0.99 5.31 -0.68
CA SER A 110 -0.43 6.64 -0.91
C SER A 110 0.99 6.56 -1.47
N ALA A 111 1.18 7.22 -2.62
CA ALA A 111 2.48 7.34 -3.28
C ALA A 111 3.52 8.10 -2.44
N SER A 112 3.10 8.84 -1.40
CA SER A 112 4.01 9.51 -0.47
C SER A 112 4.90 8.55 0.32
N PHE A 113 4.53 7.27 0.39
CA PHE A 113 5.30 6.23 1.06
C PHE A 113 6.06 5.32 0.09
N LEU A 114 6.02 5.60 -1.22
CA LEU A 114 6.87 4.87 -2.16
C LEU A 114 8.35 5.07 -1.81
N PRO A 115 9.18 4.02 -1.90
CA PRO A 115 10.63 4.17 -1.85
C PRO A 115 11.11 5.23 -2.82
N SER A 116 12.15 5.97 -2.42
CA SER A 116 12.78 6.97 -3.28
C SER A 116 13.76 6.29 -4.24
N ALA A 117 13.92 6.87 -5.44
CA ALA A 117 14.94 6.46 -6.37
C ALA A 117 16.34 6.58 -5.74
N THR A 118 17.19 5.57 -5.94
CA THR A 118 18.53 5.51 -5.33
C THR A 118 19.66 5.88 -6.28
N SER A 119 19.35 6.13 -7.55
CA SER A 119 20.33 6.54 -8.55
C SER A 119 19.86 7.74 -9.37
N PHE A 120 20.81 8.53 -9.84
CA PHE A 120 20.56 9.61 -10.82
C PHE A 120 19.97 9.07 -12.13
N ALA A 121 20.29 7.82 -12.49
CA ALA A 121 19.70 7.15 -13.66
C ALA A 121 18.17 6.94 -13.55
N ALA A 122 17.64 7.00 -12.33
CA ALA A 122 16.22 6.93 -12.04
C ALA A 122 15.59 8.32 -11.81
N GLU A 123 16.35 9.39 -11.99
CA GLU A 123 15.85 10.76 -11.90
C GLU A 123 14.87 11.00 -13.08
N GLY A 124 13.58 11.08 -12.75
CA GLY A 124 12.48 11.17 -13.72
C GLY A 124 11.70 9.87 -13.95
N LEU A 125 12.19 8.73 -13.44
CA LEU A 125 11.38 7.51 -13.36
C LEU A 125 10.37 7.63 -12.22
N ARG A 126 9.17 7.07 -12.45
CA ARG A 126 8.13 6.99 -11.43
C ARG A 126 7.63 5.56 -11.33
N LEU A 127 7.57 5.05 -10.11
CA LEU A 127 6.81 3.83 -9.81
C LEU A 127 5.32 4.12 -9.98
N GLU A 128 4.58 3.11 -10.43
CA GLU A 128 3.12 3.20 -10.47
C GLU A 128 2.58 3.28 -9.04
N THR A 129 1.38 3.86 -8.88
CA THR A 129 0.72 3.87 -7.58
C THR A 129 0.46 2.43 -7.12
N PRO A 130 0.90 2.06 -5.91
CA PRO A 130 0.68 0.73 -5.36
C PRO A 130 -0.82 0.50 -5.11
N GLN A 131 -1.32 -0.62 -5.60
CA GLN A 131 -2.74 -0.96 -5.61
C GLN A 131 -2.89 -2.50 -5.54
N PRO A 132 -2.85 -3.07 -4.32
CA PRO A 132 -3.16 -4.48 -4.13
C PRO A 132 -4.63 -4.77 -4.48
N ASP A 133 -4.89 -5.88 -5.17
CA ASP A 133 -6.25 -6.35 -5.46
C ASP A 133 -7.05 -6.52 -4.17
N HIS A 134 -6.39 -7.03 -3.13
CA HIS A 134 -6.94 -7.16 -1.79
C HIS A 134 -5.99 -6.64 -0.73
N CYS A 135 -6.50 -5.82 0.18
CA CYS A 135 -5.76 -5.27 1.31
C CYS A 135 -6.55 -5.52 2.59
N PHE A 136 -5.89 -6.07 3.61
CA PHE A 136 -6.47 -6.35 4.92
C PHE A 136 -5.80 -5.48 5.97
N GLY A 137 -6.64 -4.84 6.79
CA GLY A 137 -6.23 -3.93 7.84
C GLY A 137 -7.35 -3.72 8.84
N TYR A 138 -7.20 -2.71 9.69
CA TYR A 138 -8.18 -2.41 10.72
C TYR A 138 -9.30 -1.51 10.18
N ILE A 139 -10.54 -1.85 10.53
CA ILE A 139 -11.74 -1.15 10.06
C ILE A 139 -11.86 0.26 10.66
N PRO A 140 -12.02 1.31 9.84
CA PRO A 140 -12.31 2.66 10.33
C PRO A 140 -13.73 2.76 10.88
N SER A 141 -13.96 3.61 11.89
CA SER A 141 -15.28 3.86 12.48
C SER A 141 -16.32 4.28 11.45
N LYS A 142 -15.93 5.06 10.43
CA LYS A 142 -16.83 5.48 9.34
C LYS A 142 -17.41 4.30 8.54
N LYS A 143 -16.68 3.17 8.46
CA LYS A 143 -17.14 1.93 7.82
C LYS A 143 -17.79 0.98 8.81
N ALA A 144 -17.29 0.93 10.03
CA ALA A 144 -17.81 0.04 11.06
C ALA A 144 -19.25 0.38 11.46
N ARG A 145 -19.56 1.67 11.68
CA ARG A 145 -20.87 2.10 12.20
C ARG A 145 -22.05 1.73 11.28
N PRO A 146 -22.03 2.01 9.96
CA PRO A 146 -23.14 1.62 9.08
C PRO A 146 -23.36 0.10 9.03
N ALA A 147 -22.29 -0.68 9.18
CA ALA A 147 -22.32 -2.13 9.19
C ALA A 147 -22.65 -2.73 10.58
N ARG A 148 -22.92 -1.90 11.61
CA ARG A 148 -23.12 -2.32 13.01
C ARG A 148 -21.93 -3.13 13.58
N LEU A 149 -20.73 -2.80 13.10
CA LEU A 149 -19.47 -3.36 13.58
C LEU A 149 -18.79 -2.36 14.52
N GLN A 150 -17.74 -2.82 15.22
CA GLN A 150 -16.89 -1.99 16.05
C GLN A 150 -15.56 -1.71 15.33
N SER A 151 -15.04 -0.49 15.50
CA SER A 151 -13.66 -0.16 15.16
C SER A 151 -12.76 -0.42 16.37
N PRO A 152 -11.51 -0.89 16.18
CA PRO A 152 -10.60 -1.07 17.29
C PRO A 152 -10.05 0.25 17.83
N PHE A 153 -10.29 1.37 17.14
CA PHE A 153 -9.77 2.69 17.49
C PHE A 153 -10.86 3.62 18.01
N THR A 154 -10.48 4.49 18.94
CA THR A 154 -11.33 5.61 19.38
C THR A 154 -11.37 6.71 18.32
N ILE A 155 -12.31 7.65 18.46
CA ILE A 155 -12.40 8.80 17.55
C ILE A 155 -11.11 9.64 17.59
N ASP A 156 -10.51 9.82 18.76
CA ASP A 156 -9.27 10.59 18.92
C ASP A 156 -8.07 9.88 18.27
N GLU A 157 -7.97 8.56 18.45
CA GLU A 157 -6.97 7.73 17.76
C GLU A 157 -7.12 7.84 16.23
N GLU A 158 -8.36 7.78 15.71
CA GLU A 158 -8.62 7.95 14.28
C GLU A 158 -8.28 9.35 13.76
N ASN A 159 -8.51 10.40 14.53
CA ASN A 159 -8.14 11.76 14.15
C ASN A 159 -6.62 11.91 13.95
N ILE A 160 -5.82 11.21 14.76
CA ILE A 160 -4.36 11.14 14.60
C ILE A 160 -4.02 10.40 13.30
N MET A 161 -4.56 9.19 13.12
CA MET A 161 -4.24 8.34 11.97
C MET A 161 -4.68 8.94 10.63
N ASN A 162 -5.79 9.68 10.59
CA ASN A 162 -6.30 10.30 9.36
C ASN A 162 -5.32 11.32 8.74
N ARG A 163 -4.38 11.88 9.51
CA ARG A 163 -3.33 12.78 9.02
C ARG A 163 -2.10 12.04 8.48
N PHE A 164 -2.03 10.74 8.73
CA PHE A 164 -0.95 9.85 8.36
C PHE A 164 -1.52 8.55 7.76
N ALA A 165 -2.55 8.66 6.92
CA ALA A 165 -3.21 7.47 6.39
C ALA A 165 -2.48 6.96 5.14
N LEU A 166 -2.15 5.66 5.12
CA LEU A 166 -1.66 5.00 3.90
C LEU A 166 -2.77 4.89 2.84
N THR A 167 -4.00 4.66 3.27
CA THR A 167 -5.18 4.60 2.41
C THR A 167 -6.40 5.06 3.20
N ALA A 168 -7.42 5.58 2.52
CA ALA A 168 -8.65 6.03 3.17
C ALA A 168 -9.58 4.86 3.57
N GLU A 169 -9.27 3.64 3.10
CA GLU A 169 -10.16 2.48 3.19
C GLU A 169 -10.01 1.69 4.50
N LEU A 170 -8.82 1.68 5.08
CA LEU A 170 -8.43 0.88 6.25
C LEU A 170 -7.16 1.45 6.90
N TYR A 171 -6.95 1.13 8.18
CA TYR A 171 -5.75 1.54 8.91
C TYR A 171 -4.75 0.38 9.03
N PHE A 172 -3.46 0.72 8.97
CA PHE A 172 -2.32 -0.20 9.15
C PHE A 172 -2.49 -1.58 8.51
N PRO A 173 -2.43 -1.67 7.16
CA PRO A 173 -2.46 -2.95 6.47
C PRO A 173 -1.48 -3.97 7.05
N PHE A 174 -1.93 -5.20 7.24
CA PHE A 174 -1.10 -6.30 7.72
C PHE A 174 -0.99 -7.46 6.73
N PHE A 175 -1.87 -7.50 5.72
CA PHE A 175 -1.80 -8.47 4.65
C PHE A 175 -2.31 -7.89 3.33
N THR A 176 -1.65 -8.18 2.20
CA THR A 176 -2.13 -7.83 0.86
C THR A 176 -2.12 -9.05 -0.06
N ALA A 177 -2.94 -9.05 -1.11
CA ALA A 177 -2.88 -10.07 -2.14
C ALA A 177 -2.99 -9.46 -3.54
N GLN A 178 -2.20 -10.02 -4.45
CA GLN A 178 -2.22 -9.76 -5.89
C GLN A 178 -2.70 -11.03 -6.60
N TRP A 179 -3.74 -10.88 -7.42
CA TRP A 179 -4.36 -11.98 -8.16
C TRP A 179 -4.02 -11.86 -9.64
N LYS A 180 -3.88 -13.01 -10.28
CA LYS A 180 -3.75 -13.12 -11.73
C LYS A 180 -4.57 -14.33 -12.19
N SER A 181 -5.00 -14.30 -13.44
CA SER A 181 -5.71 -15.43 -14.04
C SER A 181 -4.93 -16.05 -15.21
N PRO A 182 -4.74 -17.38 -15.22
CA PRO A 182 -4.17 -18.10 -16.35
C PRO A 182 -5.01 -17.94 -17.62
N ALA A 183 -6.31 -17.66 -17.49
CA ALA A 183 -7.21 -17.43 -18.63
C ALA A 183 -6.77 -16.24 -19.51
N LYS A 184 -5.99 -15.31 -18.96
CA LYS A 184 -5.40 -14.17 -19.68
C LYS A 184 -3.89 -14.33 -19.95
N GLY A 185 -3.34 -15.52 -19.73
CA GLY A 185 -1.89 -15.76 -19.81
C GLY A 185 -1.08 -15.04 -18.72
N GLN A 186 -1.73 -14.60 -17.64
CA GLN A 186 -1.09 -13.95 -16.51
C GLN A 186 -0.79 -14.97 -15.42
N THR A 187 0.36 -14.83 -14.77
CA THR A 187 0.91 -15.75 -13.77
C THR A 187 1.50 -14.97 -12.60
N HIS A 188 2.13 -15.67 -11.66
CA HIS A 188 2.93 -15.06 -10.61
C HIS A 188 3.98 -14.06 -11.15
N HIS A 189 4.50 -14.24 -12.37
CA HIS A 189 5.50 -13.34 -12.97
C HIS A 189 5.04 -11.88 -13.02
N GLN A 190 3.75 -11.62 -13.28
CA GLN A 190 3.20 -10.26 -13.25
C GLN A 190 2.79 -9.81 -11.84
N ALA A 191 2.40 -10.75 -10.98
CA ALA A 191 1.93 -10.45 -9.62
C ALA A 191 3.07 -10.10 -8.66
N ILE A 192 4.23 -10.75 -8.79
CA ILE A 192 5.39 -10.58 -7.91
C ILE A 192 5.90 -9.13 -7.88
N PRO A 193 6.23 -8.48 -9.01
CA PRO A 193 6.70 -7.09 -8.98
C PRO A 193 5.63 -6.11 -8.45
N GLN A 194 4.34 -6.39 -8.68
CA GLN A 194 3.25 -5.60 -8.08
C GLN A 194 3.24 -5.77 -6.56
N GLY A 195 3.36 -7.01 -6.07
CA GLY A 195 3.45 -7.34 -4.65
C GLY A 195 4.67 -6.71 -3.97
N ALA A 196 5.82 -6.69 -4.63
CA ALA A 196 7.06 -6.08 -4.12
C ALA A 196 6.90 -4.55 -3.95
N ARG A 197 6.30 -3.89 -4.92
CA ARG A 197 5.99 -2.46 -4.85
C ARG A 197 4.98 -2.13 -3.76
N ASP A 198 3.91 -2.93 -3.65
CA ASP A 198 2.89 -2.73 -2.62
C ASP A 198 3.48 -2.93 -1.22
N GLY A 199 4.22 -4.02 -1.02
CA GLY A 199 4.82 -4.36 0.26
C GLY A 199 5.90 -3.39 0.71
N SER A 200 6.81 -2.98 -0.18
CA SER A 200 7.81 -1.95 0.13
C SER A 200 7.18 -0.61 0.56
N THR A 201 6.07 -0.21 -0.08
CA THR A 201 5.31 0.98 0.31
C THR A 201 4.73 0.85 1.73
N ILE A 202 4.14 -0.31 2.06
CA ILE A 202 3.58 -0.56 3.39
C ILE A 202 4.69 -0.61 4.45
N VAL A 203 5.80 -1.31 4.19
CA VAL A 203 6.95 -1.37 5.09
C VAL A 203 7.51 0.03 5.35
N ASN A 204 7.63 0.86 4.32
CA ASN A 204 8.10 2.23 4.46
C ASN A 204 7.12 3.06 5.31
N TYR A 205 5.82 2.96 5.05
CA TYR A 205 4.77 3.58 5.85
C TYR A 205 4.88 3.21 7.34
N LEU A 206 5.05 1.92 7.65
CA LEU A 206 5.20 1.45 9.03
C LEU A 206 6.50 1.99 9.65
N HIS A 207 7.61 1.97 8.92
CA HIS A 207 8.87 2.53 9.38
C HIS A 207 8.72 4.01 9.75
N HIS A 208 8.07 4.82 8.90
CA HIS A 208 7.78 6.22 9.20
C HIS A 208 6.93 6.39 10.48
N PHE A 209 5.90 5.56 10.68
CA PHE A 209 5.10 5.58 11.91
C PHE A 209 5.96 5.33 13.15
N TYR A 210 6.68 4.21 13.17
CA TYR A 210 7.44 3.79 14.36
C TYR A 210 8.63 4.70 14.66
N THR A 211 9.35 5.20 13.64
CA THR A 211 10.44 6.16 13.82
C THR A 211 9.93 7.51 14.33
N THR A 212 8.75 7.95 13.87
CA THR A 212 8.14 9.19 14.38
C THR A 212 7.67 9.01 15.82
N ALA A 213 7.06 7.87 16.15
CA ALA A 213 6.63 7.58 17.51
C ALA A 213 7.80 7.45 18.49
N ARG A 214 8.95 6.89 18.06
CA ARG A 214 10.14 6.67 18.89
C ARG A 214 11.42 7.19 18.19
N PRO A 215 11.70 8.50 18.19
CA PRO A 215 12.85 9.07 17.47
C PRO A 215 14.22 8.56 17.93
N SER A 216 14.33 8.14 19.19
CA SER A 216 15.57 7.63 19.80
C SER A 216 15.78 6.12 19.62
N GLN A 217 14.83 5.40 19.01
CA GLN A 217 14.88 3.95 18.88
C GLN A 217 14.52 3.52 17.46
N ALA A 218 15.42 2.79 16.81
CA ALA A 218 15.13 2.17 15.52
C ALA A 218 13.94 1.20 15.63
N PRO A 219 12.98 1.22 14.69
CA PRO A 219 11.90 0.24 14.66
C PRO A 219 12.43 -1.19 14.57
N ASN A 220 11.74 -2.12 15.23
CA ASN A 220 12.01 -3.53 15.04
C ASN A 220 11.52 -3.98 13.64
N VAL A 221 12.25 -4.90 13.01
CA VAL A 221 11.84 -5.56 11.77
C VAL A 221 10.47 -6.23 11.88
N ILE A 222 10.10 -6.82 13.02
CA ILE A 222 8.76 -7.42 13.21
C ILE A 222 7.67 -6.34 13.16
N GLU A 223 7.92 -5.16 13.75
CA GLU A 223 6.94 -4.07 13.79
C GLU A 223 6.70 -3.45 12.41
N THR A 224 7.71 -3.50 11.54
CA THR A 224 7.69 -2.85 10.22
C THR A 224 7.52 -3.83 9.05
N CYS A 225 7.58 -5.14 9.30
CA CYS A 225 7.38 -6.12 8.24
C CYS A 225 5.94 -6.12 7.71
N HIS A 226 5.80 -6.60 6.49
CA HIS A 226 4.51 -6.80 5.85
C HIS A 226 4.46 -8.19 5.23
N PHE A 227 3.27 -8.79 5.15
CA PHE A 227 3.07 -10.06 4.46
C PHE A 227 2.16 -9.84 3.26
N SER A 228 2.48 -10.49 2.14
CA SER A 228 1.58 -10.49 0.99
C SER A 228 1.43 -11.88 0.40
N ALA A 229 0.46 -12.04 -0.50
CA ALA A 229 0.34 -13.20 -1.34
C ALA A 229 0.25 -12.82 -2.82
N THR A 230 0.80 -13.67 -3.67
CA THR A 230 0.49 -13.69 -5.10
C THR A 230 -0.29 -14.95 -5.41
N ILE A 231 -1.34 -14.86 -6.22
CA ILE A 231 -2.25 -15.98 -6.50
C ILE A 231 -2.55 -16.00 -8.00
N ASP A 232 -2.36 -17.15 -8.65
CA ASP A 232 -2.64 -17.32 -10.08
C ASP A 232 -3.77 -18.33 -10.36
N MET A 233 -4.66 -18.53 -9.38
CA MET A 233 -5.73 -19.55 -9.38
C MET A 233 -5.25 -21.00 -9.45
N ARG A 234 -3.95 -21.26 -9.63
CA ARG A 234 -3.35 -22.59 -9.56
C ARG A 234 -2.59 -22.79 -8.27
N SER A 235 -1.80 -21.80 -7.91
CA SER A 235 -0.97 -21.74 -6.72
C SER A 235 -1.15 -20.43 -5.98
N ILE A 236 -0.71 -20.45 -4.73
CA ILE A 236 -0.51 -19.28 -3.90
C ILE A 236 0.93 -19.27 -3.43
N VAL A 237 1.55 -18.09 -3.41
CA VAL A 237 2.85 -17.86 -2.80
C VAL A 237 2.67 -16.75 -1.77
N VAL A 238 3.08 -17.02 -0.54
CA VAL A 238 3.10 -16.07 0.58
C VAL A 238 4.50 -15.52 0.70
N TRP A 239 4.58 -14.21 0.86
CA TRP A 239 5.80 -13.43 0.88
C TRP A 239 5.91 -12.64 2.17
N VAL A 240 7.14 -12.43 2.63
CA VAL A 240 7.45 -11.48 3.69
C VAL A 240 8.26 -10.32 3.12
N HIS A 241 7.94 -9.12 3.57
CA HIS A 241 8.56 -7.88 3.15
C HIS A 241 9.22 -7.21 4.35
N TRP A 242 10.43 -6.70 4.17
CA TRP A 242 11.11 -5.93 5.20
C TRP A 242 12.02 -4.87 4.60
N ARG A 243 12.44 -3.93 5.45
CA ARG A 243 13.37 -2.87 5.11
C ARG A 243 14.67 -3.11 5.87
N GLU A 244 15.78 -2.94 5.18
CA GLU A 244 17.11 -2.91 5.77
C GLU A 244 17.73 -1.54 5.58
N GLN A 245 18.62 -1.21 6.50
CA GLN A 245 19.46 -0.04 6.40
C GLN A 245 20.87 -0.47 6.71
N ASP A 246 21.78 -0.24 5.78
CA ASP A 246 23.18 -0.57 5.96
C ASP A 246 23.91 0.48 6.82
N GLU A 247 25.19 0.24 7.09
CA GLU A 247 26.04 1.13 7.87
C GLU A 247 26.22 2.52 7.22
N SER A 248 26.10 2.61 5.90
CA SER A 248 26.16 3.87 5.15
C SER A 248 24.86 4.68 5.26
N GLY A 249 23.81 4.08 5.82
CA GLY A 249 22.47 4.64 5.88
C GLY A 249 21.65 4.41 4.61
N SER A 250 22.17 3.65 3.65
CA SER A 250 21.44 3.28 2.44
C SER A 250 20.33 2.29 2.78
N VAL A 251 19.19 2.48 2.12
CA VAL A 251 17.96 1.75 2.43
C VAL A 251 17.63 0.80 1.30
N SER A 252 17.31 -0.45 1.66
CA SER A 252 16.79 -1.45 0.75
C SER A 252 15.50 -2.06 1.27
N TYR A 253 14.67 -2.52 0.35
CA TYR A 253 13.40 -3.19 0.62
C TYR A 253 13.47 -4.57 -0.02
N HIS A 254 13.16 -5.60 0.75
CA HIS A 254 13.29 -6.98 0.33
C HIS A 254 11.94 -7.68 0.40
N MET A 255 11.71 -8.59 -0.54
CA MET A 255 10.56 -9.49 -0.58
C MET A 255 11.05 -10.92 -0.85
N GLU A 256 10.85 -11.81 0.12
CA GLU A 256 11.25 -13.22 -0.01
C GLU A 256 10.08 -14.16 0.27
N GLN A 257 10.10 -15.29 -0.42
CA GLN A 257 9.07 -16.31 -0.27
C GLN A 257 9.16 -16.93 1.12
N VAL A 258 8.02 -17.02 1.81
CA VAL A 258 7.90 -17.78 3.05
C VAL A 258 7.16 -19.09 2.86
N GLU A 259 6.14 -19.14 2.01
CA GLU A 259 5.38 -20.38 1.80
C GLU A 259 4.81 -20.41 0.38
N SER A 260 4.62 -21.60 -0.17
CA SER A 260 3.91 -21.76 -1.44
C SER A 260 3.12 -23.05 -1.46
N GLY A 261 2.00 -23.03 -2.16
CA GLY A 261 1.11 -24.18 -2.20
C GLY A 261 0.30 -24.26 -3.49
N MET A 262 0.01 -25.50 -3.91
CA MET A 262 -0.95 -25.77 -4.98
C MET A 262 -2.36 -25.75 -4.41
N LEU A 263 -3.25 -24.96 -5.02
CA LEU A 263 -4.61 -24.78 -4.50
C LEU A 263 -5.49 -26.03 -4.66
N ASP A 264 -5.09 -26.99 -5.50
CA ASP A 264 -5.74 -28.30 -5.65
C ASP A 264 -5.18 -29.38 -4.70
N LYS A 265 -4.45 -28.97 -3.65
CA LYS A 265 -3.95 -29.84 -2.60
C LYS A 265 -4.45 -29.35 -1.24
N GLU A 266 -5.31 -30.13 -0.58
CA GLU A 266 -5.80 -29.81 0.77
C GLU A 266 -4.66 -29.53 1.76
N ARG A 267 -3.57 -30.31 1.69
CA ARG A 267 -2.41 -30.14 2.57
C ARG A 267 -1.83 -28.73 2.45
N ASP A 268 -1.49 -28.32 1.24
CA ASP A 268 -0.90 -27.01 0.96
C ASP A 268 -1.85 -25.88 1.39
N ASN A 269 -3.14 -26.03 1.09
CA ASN A 269 -4.18 -25.08 1.53
C ASN A 269 -4.24 -24.98 3.06
N ARG A 270 -4.05 -26.08 3.78
CA ARG A 270 -4.02 -26.11 5.25
C ARG A 270 -2.82 -25.37 5.81
N GLU A 271 -1.64 -25.55 5.22
CA GLU A 271 -0.39 -24.90 5.63
C GLU A 271 -0.48 -23.36 5.40
N ILE A 272 -0.91 -22.95 4.20
CA ILE A 272 -1.13 -21.54 3.86
C ILE A 272 -2.14 -20.89 4.80
N ARG A 273 -3.29 -21.53 5.03
CA ARG A 273 -4.32 -20.97 5.91
C ARG A 273 -3.89 -20.91 7.37
N THR A 274 -2.99 -21.80 7.80
CA THR A 274 -2.39 -21.73 9.14
C THR A 274 -1.61 -20.43 9.28
N ILE A 275 -0.74 -20.11 8.32
CA ILE A 275 0.02 -18.86 8.30
C ILE A 275 -0.90 -17.63 8.32
N LEU A 276 -1.88 -17.58 7.41
CA LEU A 276 -2.77 -16.41 7.31
C LEU A 276 -3.56 -16.17 8.60
N ARG A 277 -4.06 -17.23 9.24
CA ARG A 277 -4.79 -17.11 10.50
C ARG A 277 -3.89 -16.73 11.67
N ASN A 278 -2.68 -17.29 11.76
CA ASN A 278 -1.72 -16.90 12.79
C ASN A 278 -1.29 -15.43 12.60
N LEU A 279 -1.16 -14.98 11.35
CA LEU A 279 -0.89 -13.57 11.03
C LEU A 279 -2.04 -12.66 11.47
N GLN A 280 -3.29 -13.09 11.27
CA GLN A 280 -4.47 -12.37 11.73
C GLN A 280 -4.51 -12.26 13.26
N ASP A 281 -4.18 -13.33 14.00
CA ASP A 281 -4.12 -13.30 15.46
C ASP A 281 -3.02 -12.34 15.94
N TYR A 282 -1.81 -12.44 15.38
CA TYR A 282 -0.72 -11.49 15.66
C TYR A 282 -1.13 -10.04 15.37
N ALA A 283 -1.85 -9.80 14.27
CA ALA A 283 -2.34 -8.48 13.91
C ALA A 283 -3.34 -7.94 14.94
N LEU A 284 -4.22 -8.77 15.47
CA LEU A 284 -5.25 -8.37 16.44
C LEU A 284 -4.75 -8.29 17.88
N GLU A 285 -3.67 -8.99 18.21
CA GLU A 285 -3.06 -9.01 19.53
C GLU A 285 -1.90 -8.01 19.62
N ASP A 286 -0.67 -8.51 19.53
CA ASP A 286 0.56 -7.75 19.78
C ASP A 286 0.68 -6.51 18.89
N ARG A 287 0.36 -6.62 17.60
CA ARG A 287 0.53 -5.52 16.65
C ARG A 287 -0.44 -4.38 16.95
N LEU A 288 -1.74 -4.68 17.10
CA LEU A 288 -2.75 -3.66 17.38
C LEU A 288 -2.49 -2.98 18.73
N LYS A 289 -2.15 -3.75 19.76
CA LYS A 289 -1.78 -3.22 21.08
C LYS A 289 -0.64 -2.20 20.97
N LYS A 290 0.46 -2.57 20.32
CA LYS A 290 1.63 -1.69 20.14
C LYS A 290 1.31 -0.43 19.33
N ILE A 291 0.50 -0.54 18.28
CA ILE A 291 0.08 0.62 17.48
C ILE A 291 -0.65 1.61 18.39
N LYS A 292 -1.65 1.14 19.16
CA LYS A 292 -2.43 1.99 20.05
C LYS A 292 -1.59 2.65 21.13
N GLU A 293 -0.66 1.90 21.73
CA GLU A 293 0.29 2.43 22.73
C GLU A 293 1.17 3.55 22.17
N LEU A 294 1.50 3.53 20.88
CA LEU A 294 2.40 4.49 20.24
C LEU A 294 1.69 5.67 19.56
N LEU A 295 0.37 5.62 19.38
CA LEU A 295 -0.39 6.71 18.75
C LEU A 295 -0.22 8.07 19.46
N PRO A 296 -0.26 8.17 20.80
CA PRO A 296 -0.03 9.45 21.48
C PRO A 296 1.37 10.03 21.22
N ALA A 297 2.42 9.21 21.35
CA ALA A 297 3.79 9.65 21.09
C ALA A 297 4.01 10.03 19.62
N PHE A 298 3.44 9.26 18.68
CA PHE A 298 3.43 9.61 17.27
C PHE A 298 2.81 11.00 17.05
N TRP A 299 1.66 11.27 17.68
CA TRP A 299 0.98 12.55 17.56
C TRP A 299 1.83 13.71 18.06
N GLU A 300 2.39 13.59 19.28
CA GLU A 300 3.24 14.61 19.89
C GLU A 300 4.49 14.92 19.06
N HIS A 301 5.10 13.92 18.43
CA HIS A 301 6.29 14.10 17.60
C HIS A 301 5.96 14.55 16.17
N SER A 302 4.80 14.18 15.63
CA SER A 302 4.36 14.60 14.29
C SER A 302 3.91 16.07 14.24
N ALA A 303 3.43 16.62 15.37
CA ALA A 303 2.94 18.00 15.46
C ALA A 303 4.06 19.05 15.59
N LYS A 304 5.29 18.65 15.90
CA LYS A 304 6.43 19.58 16.01
C LYS A 304 6.93 19.89 14.60
N PRO A 305 6.89 21.15 14.13
CA PRO A 305 7.59 21.52 12.91
C PRO A 305 9.06 21.14 13.10
N ARG A 306 9.64 20.41 12.15
CA ARG A 306 11.10 20.25 12.06
C ARG A 306 11.67 21.67 12.08
N GLN A 307 12.27 22.07 13.20
CA GLN A 307 13.15 23.23 13.21
C GLN A 307 14.21 22.92 12.18
N THR A 308 14.07 23.56 11.02
CA THR A 308 15.08 23.53 9.99
C THR A 308 16.26 24.24 10.63
N ASP A 309 17.33 23.48 10.90
CA ASP A 309 18.66 24.04 11.12
C ASP A 309 19.10 24.70 9.81
N THR A 310 18.53 25.87 9.52
CA THR A 310 19.15 26.86 8.65
C THR A 310 20.38 27.37 9.37
N ARG A 311 21.47 26.59 9.33
CA ARG A 311 22.81 27.18 9.34
C ARG A 311 22.96 27.92 8.02
N SER A 312 22.54 29.18 8.09
CA SER A 312 22.84 30.26 7.16
C SER A 312 24.32 30.24 6.77
N ILE A 313 24.61 29.72 5.59
CA ILE A 313 25.78 30.14 4.82
C ILE A 313 25.38 31.48 4.20
N ALA A 314 25.70 32.56 4.90
CA ALA A 314 25.68 33.90 4.35
C ALA A 314 26.68 33.94 3.19
N SER A 315 26.18 33.89 1.96
CA SER A 315 26.93 34.33 0.79
C SER A 315 26.49 35.76 0.49
N SER A 316 27.40 36.68 0.79
CA SER A 316 27.30 38.09 0.47
C SER A 316 27.31 38.26 -1.04
N VAL A 317 26.19 38.71 -1.62
CA VAL A 317 26.19 39.35 -2.94
C VAL A 317 25.53 40.72 -2.76
N SER A 318 26.35 41.74 -2.96
CA SER A 318 25.97 43.14 -2.92
C SER A 318 25.24 43.56 -4.19
N GLY A 319 24.25 44.45 -4.03
CA GLY A 319 23.88 45.45 -5.03
C GLY A 319 22.83 45.05 -6.07
N LEU A 320 21.60 45.54 -5.92
CA LEU A 320 21.08 46.69 -6.70
C LEU A 320 19.59 46.94 -6.38
N GLU A 321 19.38 48.12 -5.78
CA GLU A 321 18.30 49.11 -5.94
C GLU A 321 16.81 48.71 -6.02
N LEU A 322 16.07 49.32 -5.09
CA LEU A 322 14.62 49.45 -5.03
C LEU A 322 14.06 50.29 -6.21
N VAL A 323 12.96 49.82 -6.78
CA VAL A 323 11.90 50.71 -7.32
C VAL A 323 10.53 50.18 -6.87
N PRO A 324 9.71 50.97 -6.16
CA PRO A 324 8.36 50.56 -5.79
C PRO A 324 7.37 50.92 -6.91
N ALA A 325 6.67 49.93 -7.45
CA ALA A 325 5.59 50.14 -8.41
C ALA A 325 4.24 50.26 -7.70
N LEU A 326 3.57 51.39 -7.91
CA LEU A 326 2.19 51.69 -7.48
C LEU A 326 1.17 50.78 -8.22
N PRO A 327 0.06 50.39 -7.58
CA PRO A 327 -1.00 49.63 -8.24
C PRO A 327 -1.96 50.56 -9.02
N PRO A 328 -2.40 50.18 -10.24
CA PRO A 328 -3.51 50.84 -10.91
C PRO A 328 -4.88 50.25 -10.47
N PRO A 329 -5.98 51.00 -10.70
CA PRO A 329 -7.20 50.93 -9.89
C PRO A 329 -8.26 49.95 -10.41
N THR A 330 -9.12 49.52 -9.48
CA THR A 330 -10.37 48.79 -9.72
C THR A 330 -11.40 49.64 -10.46
N PRO A 331 -12.20 49.06 -11.36
CA PRO A 331 -13.53 49.56 -11.68
C PRO A 331 -14.62 48.62 -11.17
N SER A 332 -15.50 49.17 -10.34
CA SER A 332 -16.85 48.65 -10.07
C SER A 332 -17.74 48.87 -11.30
N SER A 333 -18.54 47.87 -11.67
CA SER A 333 -19.89 48.15 -12.17
C SER A 333 -20.78 46.92 -12.03
N GLU A 334 -21.91 47.16 -11.39
CA GLU A 334 -23.10 46.32 -11.36
C GLU A 334 -23.63 46.10 -12.78
N ALA A 335 -24.24 44.94 -13.04
CA ALA A 335 -25.63 44.85 -13.51
C ALA A 335 -25.99 43.44 -14.01
N SER A 336 -27.17 43.01 -13.53
CA SER A 336 -28.18 42.22 -14.24
C SER A 336 -27.93 40.73 -14.52
N GLU A 337 -28.56 39.91 -13.68
CA GLU A 337 -29.11 38.61 -14.03
C GLU A 337 -30.15 38.72 -15.16
N PRO A 338 -30.32 37.65 -15.96
CA PRO A 338 -31.64 37.29 -16.46
C PRO A 338 -32.03 35.86 -16.08
N VAL A 339 -33.14 35.79 -15.35
CA VAL A 339 -34.01 34.63 -15.17
C VAL A 339 -34.55 34.14 -16.52
N ARG A 340 -34.38 32.85 -16.85
CA ARG A 340 -35.25 32.14 -17.82
C ARG A 340 -35.59 30.69 -17.43
N LYS A 341 -36.79 30.58 -16.86
CA LYS A 341 -37.91 29.63 -17.14
C LYS A 341 -37.62 28.17 -17.51
N ARG A 342 -38.19 27.31 -16.65
CA ARG A 342 -38.72 25.95 -16.85
C ARG A 342 -39.57 25.77 -18.13
N LYS A 343 -39.45 24.60 -18.75
CA LYS A 343 -40.46 23.85 -19.53
C LYS A 343 -40.19 22.36 -19.25
N ARG A 344 -40.96 21.67 -18.39
CA ARG A 344 -42.20 20.89 -18.63
C ARG A 344 -42.12 19.85 -19.76
N GLU A 345 -42.04 18.58 -19.34
CA GLU A 345 -42.76 17.35 -19.72
C GLU A 345 -43.48 17.24 -21.07
N LEU A 346 -43.30 16.05 -21.67
CA LEU A 346 -44.14 15.17 -22.51
C LEU A 346 -43.13 14.26 -23.25
N GLU A 347 -43.14 12.93 -23.26
CA GLU A 347 -44.11 11.85 -23.00
C GLU A 347 -43.34 10.61 -22.53
#